data_AF-A0A7V8UTZ9-F1
#
_entry.id   AF-A0A7V8UTZ9-F1
#
_cell.length_a   1.000
_cell.length_b   1.000
_cell.length_c   1.000
_cell.angle_alpha   90.00
_cell.angle_beta   90.00
_cell.angle_gamma   90.00
#
_symmetry.space_group_name_H-M   'P 1'
#
loop_
_entity.id
_entity.type
_entity.pdbx_description
1 polymer ?
#
loop_
_entity_poly.entity_id
_entity_poly.type
_entity_poly.pdbx_seq_one_letter_code
_entity_poly.pdbx_strand_id
1 'polypeptide(L)'
;MAPRAGKGKTAQANDAVLRKRMLRVEEHLELAQFAEGEFGANAVISNYINAAIGAGDVICGALSGSYNRSADHFEAVRMLELVGEKDAAKALNTVLQNKTMANYSDVGLSEVQVKQTSRLSVKLVERARQLAP
;
A
#
# COMPACT_ATOMS: atom_id res chain seq x y z
N MET A 1 21.02 31.84 -1.31
CA MET A 1 21.24 30.38 -1.38
C MET A 1 19.88 29.73 -1.58
N ALA A 2 19.57 29.21 -2.76
CA ALA A 2 18.26 28.60 -3.05
C ALA A 2 18.21 27.17 -2.46
N PRO A 3 17.05 26.70 -1.95
CA PRO A 3 16.94 25.35 -1.42
C PRO A 3 16.99 24.35 -2.59
N ARG A 4 17.88 23.35 -2.48
CA ARG A 4 17.94 22.23 -3.42
C ARG A 4 16.69 21.36 -3.23
N ALA A 5 15.85 21.28 -4.26
CA ALA A 5 14.80 20.28 -4.35
C ALA A 5 15.42 18.88 -4.19
N GLY A 6 14.95 18.11 -3.22
CA GLY A 6 15.47 16.79 -2.91
C GLY A 6 15.26 15.80 -4.06
N LYS A 7 16.31 15.57 -4.86
CA LYS A 7 16.39 14.44 -5.79
C LYS A 7 16.41 13.14 -4.96
N GLY A 8 15.29 12.41 -4.86
CA GLY A 8 15.35 11.05 -4.31
C GLY A 8 14.10 10.44 -3.64
N LYS A 9 12.92 11.07 -3.64
CA LYS A 9 11.74 10.51 -2.95
C LYS A 9 10.77 9.74 -3.85
N THR A 10 10.76 10.03 -5.14
CA THR A 10 9.89 9.38 -6.12
C THR A 10 10.72 8.65 -7.18
N ALA A 11 10.18 7.54 -7.69
CA ALA A 11 10.76 6.75 -8.78
C ALA A 11 9.83 6.77 -9.99
N GLN A 12 10.41 6.72 -11.19
CA GLN A 12 9.65 6.67 -12.44
C GLN A 12 8.98 5.31 -12.61
N ALA A 13 7.74 5.34 -13.09
CA ALA A 13 6.96 4.19 -13.48
C ALA A 13 6.88 4.10 -15.01
N ASN A 14 7.11 2.90 -15.53
CA ASN A 14 6.71 2.51 -16.87
C ASN A 14 5.95 1.18 -16.77
N ASP A 15 5.35 0.73 -17.86
CA ASP A 15 4.47 -0.45 -17.83
C ASP A 15 5.18 -1.71 -17.32
N ALA A 16 6.45 -1.91 -17.69
CA ALA A 16 7.23 -3.05 -17.22
C ALA A 16 7.47 -2.99 -15.69
N VAL A 17 7.69 -1.80 -15.15
CA VAL A 17 7.82 -1.58 -13.70
C VAL A 17 6.48 -1.79 -13.00
N LEU A 18 5.39 -1.27 -13.56
CA LEU A 18 4.04 -1.41 -12.99
C LEU A 18 3.59 -2.87 -12.96
N ARG A 19 3.79 -3.63 -14.04
CA ARG A 19 3.50 -5.07 -14.09
C ARG A 19 4.27 -5.85 -13.02
N LYS A 20 5.58 -5.60 -12.89
CA LYS A 20 6.40 -6.26 -11.86
C LYS A 20 5.97 -5.90 -10.44
N ARG A 21 5.55 -4.66 -10.22
CA ARG A 21 5.03 -4.22 -8.92
C ARG A 21 3.68 -4.86 -8.62
N MET A 22 2.80 -4.92 -9.62
CA MET A 22 1.50 -5.56 -9.47
C MET A 22 1.66 -7.04 -9.11
N LEU A 23 2.59 -7.77 -9.73
CA LEU A 23 2.89 -9.17 -9.33
C LEU A 23 3.21 -9.29 -7.83
N ARG A 24 4.05 -8.40 -7.28
CA ARG A 24 4.35 -8.43 -5.84
C ARG A 24 3.17 -8.06 -4.96
N VAL A 25 2.30 -7.17 -5.44
CA VAL A 25 1.05 -6.84 -4.75
C VAL A 25 0.15 -8.07 -4.65
N GLU A 26 0.02 -8.82 -5.74
CA GLU A 26 -0.73 -10.07 -5.78
C GLU A 26 -0.11 -11.13 -4.87
N GLU A 27 1.20 -11.35 -4.94
CA GLU A 27 1.91 -12.30 -4.06
C GLU A 27 1.63 -12.03 -2.57
N HIS A 28 1.64 -10.77 -2.14
CA HIS A 28 1.30 -10.41 -0.77
C HIS A 28 -0.17 -10.63 -0.44
N LEU A 29 -1.08 -10.31 -1.36
CA LEU A 29 -2.52 -10.51 -1.13
C LEU A 29 -2.87 -12.01 -1.07
N GLU A 30 -2.35 -12.81 -2.00
CA GLU A 30 -2.54 -14.26 -2.05
C GLU A 30 -1.98 -14.92 -0.78
N LEU A 31 -0.78 -14.53 -0.36
CA LEU A 31 -0.20 -15.03 0.89
C LEU A 31 -1.04 -14.65 2.11
N ALA A 32 -1.56 -13.41 2.16
CA ALA A 32 -2.42 -12.99 3.25
C ALA A 32 -3.70 -13.84 3.30
N GLN A 33 -4.36 -14.05 2.17
CA GLN A 33 -5.59 -14.84 2.07
C GLN A 33 -5.36 -16.31 2.39
N PHE A 34 -4.25 -16.89 1.91
CA PHE A 34 -3.88 -18.27 2.23
C PHE A 34 -3.59 -18.45 3.72
N ALA A 35 -2.97 -17.46 4.36
CA ALA A 35 -2.61 -17.52 5.77
C ALA A 35 -3.79 -17.22 6.73
N GLU A 36 -4.94 -16.76 6.23
CA GLU A 36 -6.14 -16.54 7.04
C GLU A 36 -6.62 -17.85 7.65
N GLY A 37 -6.79 -17.88 8.98
CA GLY A 37 -7.21 -19.08 9.72
C GLY A 37 -6.09 -20.05 10.05
N GLU A 38 -4.96 -19.99 9.34
CA GLU A 38 -3.79 -20.85 9.56
C GLU A 38 -2.74 -20.21 10.50
N PHE A 39 -2.65 -18.87 10.48
CA PHE A 39 -1.66 -18.12 11.26
C PHE A 39 -2.30 -17.03 12.13
N GLY A 40 -1.53 -16.53 13.12
CA GLY A 40 -1.94 -15.43 13.98
C GLY A 40 -2.24 -14.15 13.19
N ALA A 41 -3.31 -13.45 13.57
CA ALA A 41 -3.86 -12.31 12.82
C ALA A 41 -2.83 -11.19 12.50
N ASN A 42 -1.89 -10.91 13.41
CA ASN A 42 -0.86 -9.89 13.18
C ASN A 42 0.14 -10.28 12.07
N ALA A 43 0.46 -11.58 11.93
CA ALA A 43 1.33 -12.05 10.86
C ALA A 43 0.60 -11.98 9.49
N VAL A 44 -0.68 -12.35 9.48
CA VAL A 44 -1.54 -12.27 8.29
C VAL A 44 -1.71 -10.81 7.85
N ILE A 45 -2.04 -9.91 8.77
CA ILE A 45 -2.36 -8.52 8.45
C ILE A 45 -1.17 -7.73 7.91
N SER A 46 0.05 -8.12 8.29
CA SER A 46 1.28 -7.54 7.74
C SER A 46 1.35 -7.71 6.22
N ASN A 47 0.88 -8.84 5.68
CA ASN A 47 0.84 -9.08 4.24
C ASN A 47 -0.24 -8.25 3.55
N TYR A 48 -1.44 -8.12 4.14
CA TYR A 48 -2.46 -7.18 3.65
C TYR A 48 -1.93 -5.74 3.57
N ILE A 49 -1.22 -5.29 4.61
CA ILE A 49 -0.63 -3.95 4.65
C ILE A 49 0.42 -3.76 3.54
N ASN A 50 1.29 -4.76 3.32
CA ASN A 50 2.27 -4.70 2.23
C ASN A 50 1.61 -4.68 0.85
N ALA A 51 0.55 -5.46 0.64
CA ALA A 51 -0.24 -5.43 -0.59
C ALA A 51 -0.87 -4.03 -0.81
N ALA A 52 -1.46 -3.43 0.22
CA ALA A 52 -2.04 -2.09 0.16
C ALA A 52 -1.03 -1.00 -0.19
N ILE A 53 0.16 -1.04 0.41
CA ILE A 53 1.25 -0.09 0.12
C ILE A 53 1.67 -0.22 -1.35
N GLY A 54 1.93 -1.45 -1.81
CA GLY A 54 2.30 -1.68 -3.20
C GLY A 54 1.19 -1.28 -4.19
N ALA A 55 -0.07 -1.48 -3.83
CA ALA A 55 -1.21 -1.04 -4.63
C ALA A 55 -1.25 0.50 -4.74
N GLY A 56 -1.00 1.22 -3.65
CA GLY A 56 -0.85 2.68 -3.67
C GLY A 56 0.24 3.15 -4.64
N ASP A 57 1.40 2.48 -4.62
CA ASP A 57 2.49 2.77 -5.57
C ASP A 57 2.08 2.53 -7.03
N VAL A 58 1.37 1.42 -7.30
CA VAL A 58 0.88 1.11 -8.66
C VAL A 58 -0.12 2.16 -9.14
N ILE A 59 -1.07 2.56 -8.30
CA ILE A 59 -2.06 3.61 -8.63
C ILE A 59 -1.36 4.94 -8.94
N CYS A 60 -0.46 5.39 -8.08
CA CYS A 60 0.31 6.61 -8.32
C CYS A 60 1.15 6.52 -9.59
N GLY A 61 1.83 5.39 -9.80
CA GLY A 61 2.67 5.17 -10.96
C GLY A 61 1.88 5.14 -12.27
N ALA A 62 0.70 4.53 -12.29
CA ALA A 62 -0.18 4.49 -13.45
C ALA A 62 -0.74 5.87 -13.81
N LEU A 63 -1.11 6.69 -12.80
CA LEU A 63 -1.77 7.98 -13.03
C LEU A 63 -0.80 9.16 -13.22
N SER A 64 0.39 9.11 -12.61
CA SER A 64 1.35 10.22 -12.63
C SER A 64 2.68 9.89 -13.30
N GLY A 65 2.91 8.63 -13.68
CA GLY A 65 4.23 8.16 -14.14
C GLY A 65 5.27 8.05 -13.03
N SER A 66 4.90 8.22 -11.76
CA SER A 66 5.83 8.12 -10.64
C SER A 66 5.19 7.56 -9.37
N TYR A 67 6.00 6.95 -8.50
CA TYR A 67 5.55 6.40 -7.22
C TYR A 67 6.58 6.69 -6.11
N ASN A 68 6.16 6.58 -4.86
CA ASN A 68 7.03 6.83 -3.70
C ASN A 68 8.04 5.68 -3.51
N ARG A 69 9.33 6.00 -3.37
CA ARG A 69 10.38 4.99 -3.06
C ARG A 69 10.89 5.08 -1.63
N SER A 70 10.42 6.07 -0.87
CA SER A 70 10.88 6.27 0.49
C SER A 70 10.28 5.22 1.45
N ALA A 71 10.96 5.01 2.58
CA ALA A 71 10.43 4.21 3.67
C ALA A 71 9.26 4.90 4.39
N ASP A 72 9.04 6.19 4.13
CA ASP A 72 7.87 6.92 4.60
C ASP A 72 6.68 6.68 3.68
N HIS A 73 5.88 5.69 4.03
CA HIS A 73 4.70 5.32 3.23
C HIS A 73 3.59 6.38 3.25
N PHE A 74 3.60 7.33 4.19
CA PHE A 74 2.60 8.41 4.20
C PHE A 74 2.77 9.37 3.03
N GLU A 75 3.95 9.43 2.40
CA GLU A 75 4.13 10.19 1.17
C GLU A 75 3.29 9.62 0.02
N ALA A 76 3.05 8.29 -0.02
CA ALA A 76 2.17 7.68 -1.01
C ALA A 76 0.71 8.14 -0.83
N VAL A 77 0.26 8.40 0.39
CA VAL A 77 -1.08 8.97 0.65
C VAL A 77 -1.23 10.34 -0.01
N ARG A 78 -0.23 11.21 0.16
CA ARG A 78 -0.24 12.55 -0.47
C ARG A 78 -0.23 12.44 -1.99
N MET A 79 0.57 11.52 -2.55
CA MET A 79 0.59 11.30 -3.99
C MET A 79 -0.77 10.84 -4.53
N LEU A 80 -1.47 9.96 -3.80
CA LEU A 80 -2.84 9.53 -4.15
C LEU A 80 -3.82 10.71 -4.16
N GLU A 81 -3.74 11.61 -3.17
CA GLU A 81 -4.56 12.83 -3.15
C GLU A 81 -4.28 13.74 -4.34
N LEU A 82 -3.00 13.91 -4.70
CA LEU A 82 -2.58 14.77 -5.82
C LEU A 82 -3.04 14.25 -7.18
N VAL A 83 -3.11 12.93 -7.37
CA VAL A 83 -3.64 12.31 -8.61
C VAL A 83 -5.16 12.15 -8.61
N GLY A 84 -5.86 12.66 -7.58
CA GLY A 84 -7.32 12.66 -7.50
C GLY A 84 -7.95 11.42 -6.88
N GLU A 85 -7.16 10.44 -6.43
CA GLU A 85 -7.61 9.17 -5.85
C GLU A 85 -7.89 9.30 -4.34
N LYS A 86 -8.82 10.18 -3.97
CA LYS A 86 -9.12 10.51 -2.56
C LYS A 86 -9.56 9.31 -1.72
N ASP A 87 -10.32 8.39 -2.29
CA ASP A 87 -10.79 7.19 -1.59
C ASP A 87 -9.65 6.20 -1.35
N ALA A 88 -8.75 6.06 -2.32
CA ALA A 88 -7.54 5.25 -2.16
C ALA A 88 -6.62 5.86 -1.09
N ALA A 89 -6.45 7.19 -1.10
CA ALA A 89 -5.65 7.90 -0.09
C ALA A 89 -6.19 7.65 1.33
N LYS A 90 -7.50 7.80 1.54
CA LYS A 90 -8.15 7.53 2.84
C LYS A 90 -7.99 6.07 3.28
N ALA A 91 -8.16 5.13 2.35
CA ALA A 91 -7.99 3.70 2.62
C ALA A 91 -6.54 3.42 3.04
N LEU A 92 -5.56 3.90 2.27
CA LEU A 92 -4.14 3.68 2.55
C LEU A 92 -3.72 4.33 3.88
N ASN A 93 -4.19 5.53 4.17
CA ASN A 93 -3.89 6.19 5.45
C ASN A 93 -4.38 5.35 6.64
N THR A 94 -5.59 4.80 6.56
CA THR A 94 -6.14 3.93 7.61
C THR A 94 -5.29 2.66 7.78
N VAL A 95 -4.91 2.03 6.66
CA VAL A 95 -4.06 0.83 6.69
C VAL A 95 -2.69 1.12 7.30
N LEU A 96 -2.07 2.26 6.97
CA LEU A 96 -0.77 2.67 7.50
C LEU A 96 -0.80 2.98 9.00
N GLN A 97 -1.89 3.54 9.52
CA GLN A 97 -2.07 3.74 10.96
C GLN A 97 -2.04 2.41 11.72
N ASN A 98 -2.51 1.33 11.11
CA ASN A 98 -2.50 -0.01 11.71
C ASN A 98 -1.16 -0.75 11.56
N LYS A 99 -0.25 -0.31 10.66
CA LYS A 99 1.08 -0.94 10.44
C LYS A 99 1.96 -0.94 11.67
N THR A 100 2.07 0.19 12.36
CA THR A 100 2.94 0.30 13.53
C THR A 100 2.45 -0.62 14.66
N MET A 101 1.14 -0.70 14.85
CA MET A 101 0.53 -1.59 15.84
C MET A 101 0.69 -3.07 15.47
N ALA A 102 0.47 -3.44 14.20
CA ALA A 102 0.59 -4.83 13.75
C ALA A 102 2.02 -5.39 13.89
N ASN A 103 3.04 -4.55 13.66
CA ASN A 103 4.42 -5.00 13.57
C ASN A 103 5.24 -4.86 14.86
N TYR A 104 4.83 -3.96 15.76
CA TYR A 104 5.68 -3.55 16.89
C TYR A 104 4.96 -3.44 18.23
N SER A 105 3.64 -3.65 18.28
CA SER A 105 2.89 -3.66 19.54
C SER A 105 2.79 -5.07 20.11
N ASP A 106 3.04 -5.23 21.41
CA ASP A 106 2.80 -6.47 22.15
C ASP A 106 1.30 -6.82 22.22
N VAL A 107 0.42 -5.84 22.04
CA VAL A 107 -1.04 -5.98 22.10
C VAL A 107 -1.64 -6.38 20.74
N GLY A 108 -0.94 -6.11 19.62
CA GLY A 108 -1.43 -6.36 18.27
C GLY A 108 -2.63 -5.51 17.86
N LEU A 109 -3.32 -5.92 16.78
CA LEU A 109 -4.57 -5.30 16.32
C LEU A 109 -5.80 -5.99 16.91
N SER A 110 -6.85 -5.21 17.20
CA SER A 110 -8.18 -5.76 17.49
C SER A 110 -8.80 -6.44 16.27
N GLU A 111 -9.73 -7.37 16.47
CA GLU A 111 -10.44 -8.05 15.38
C GLU A 111 -11.12 -7.06 14.41
N VAL A 112 -11.67 -5.97 14.93
CA VAL A 112 -12.28 -4.90 14.13
C VAL A 112 -11.24 -4.23 13.22
N GLN A 113 -10.05 -3.91 13.76
CA GLN A 113 -8.97 -3.33 12.98
C GLN A 113 -8.42 -4.31 11.94
N VAL A 114 -8.33 -5.60 12.26
CA VAL A 114 -7.93 -6.65 11.30
C VAL A 114 -8.92 -6.69 10.14
N LYS A 115 -10.22 -6.83 10.41
CA LYS A 115 -11.26 -6.86 9.36
C LYS A 115 -11.30 -5.57 8.53
N GLN A 116 -11.09 -4.41 9.17
CA GLN A 116 -11.04 -3.14 8.45
C GLN A 116 -9.82 -3.08 7.54
N THR A 117 -8.65 -3.48 8.04
CA THR A 117 -7.39 -3.42 7.30
C THR A 117 -7.39 -4.38 6.12
N SER A 118 -7.85 -5.62 6.30
CA SER A 118 -7.95 -6.59 5.19
C SER A 118 -8.88 -6.05 4.09
N ARG A 119 -10.09 -5.63 4.44
CA ARG A 119 -11.07 -5.08 3.48
C ARG A 119 -10.54 -3.87 2.71
N LEU A 120 -9.92 -2.91 3.40
CA LEU A 120 -9.36 -1.72 2.74
C LEU A 120 -8.18 -2.07 1.84
N SER A 121 -7.36 -3.05 2.24
CA SER A 121 -6.24 -3.53 1.44
C SER A 121 -6.74 -4.19 0.15
N VAL A 122 -7.75 -5.07 0.23
CA VAL A 122 -8.38 -5.66 -0.97
C VAL A 122 -8.91 -4.58 -1.91
N LYS A 123 -9.63 -3.58 -1.38
CA LYS A 123 -10.17 -2.47 -2.20
C LYS A 123 -9.07 -1.69 -2.94
N LEU A 124 -7.92 -1.47 -2.29
CA LEU A 124 -6.77 -0.82 -2.92
C LEU A 124 -6.17 -1.68 -4.04
N VAL A 125 -6.01 -2.99 -3.80
CA VAL A 125 -5.50 -3.92 -4.81
C VAL A 125 -6.45 -3.97 -6.02
N GLU A 126 -7.76 -4.03 -5.81
CA GLU A 126 -8.74 -3.96 -6.89
C GLU A 126 -8.64 -2.67 -7.70
N ARG A 127 -8.46 -1.52 -7.03
CA ARG A 127 -8.25 -0.25 -7.74
C ARG A 127 -6.95 -0.24 -8.54
N ALA A 128 -5.88 -0.82 -7.99
CA ALA A 128 -4.61 -0.98 -8.69
C ALA A 128 -4.75 -1.87 -9.93
N ARG A 129 -5.47 -3.00 -9.83
CA ARG A 129 -5.75 -3.90 -10.98
C ARG A 129 -6.44 -3.18 -12.14
N GLN A 130 -7.36 -2.25 -11.84
CA GLN A 130 -8.08 -1.48 -12.87
C GLN A 130 -7.18 -0.50 -13.63
N LEU A 131 -6.06 -0.09 -13.03
CA LEU A 131 -5.16 0.93 -13.59
C LEU A 131 -3.83 0.34 -14.10
N ALA A 132 -3.50 -0.88 -13.70
CA ALA A 132 -2.28 -1.55 -14.14
C ALA A 132 -2.32 -1.86 -15.65
N PRO A 133 -1.19 -1.72 -16.38
CA PRO A 133 -1.10 -1.92 -17.83
C PRO A 133 -0.78 -3.36 -18.27
#